data_AF-A0A1I0AVX8-F1
#
_entry.id   AF-A0A1I0AVX8-F1
#
_cell.length_a   1.000
_cell.length_b   1.000
_cell.length_c   1.000
_cell.angle_alpha   90.00
_cell.angle_beta   90.00
_cell.angle_gamma   90.00
#
_symmetry.space_group_name_H-M   'P 1'
#
loop_
_entity.id
_entity.type
_entity.pdbx_description
1 polymer ?
#
loop_
_entity_poly.entity_id
_entity_poly.type
_entity_poly.pdbx_seq_one_letter_code
_entity_poly.pdbx_strand_id
1 'polypeptide(L)' 'MGFWNELKEEWTWKSIKRNWPDYVAIIPAFCVAEPYRGTWKFFLIWCITFIISRFVILAVKKLISK' A
#
# COMPACT_ATOMS: atom_id res chain seq x y z
N MET A 1 -16.62 -18.33 -14.98
CA MET A 1 -15.41 -18.23 -14.12
C MET A 1 -15.88 -17.73 -12.77
N GLY A 2 -15.65 -18.51 -11.71
CA GLY A 2 -16.22 -18.23 -10.39
C GLY A 2 -15.33 -17.28 -9.59
N PHE A 3 -15.95 -16.35 -8.87
CA PHE A 3 -15.36 -15.40 -7.90
C PHE A 3 -14.23 -16.01 -7.03
N TRP A 4 -14.37 -17.27 -6.67
CA TRP A 4 -13.36 -18.02 -5.90
C TRP A 4 -12.04 -18.26 -6.63
N ASN A 5 -12.06 -18.39 -7.96
CA ASN A 5 -10.83 -18.56 -8.75
C ASN A 5 -10.09 -17.22 -8.92
N GLU A 6 -10.81 -16.11 -9.06
CA GLU A 6 -10.22 -14.76 -9.10
C GLU A 6 -9.57 -14.40 -7.76
N LEU A 7 -10.26 -14.66 -6.63
CA LEU A 7 -9.68 -14.50 -5.29
C LEU A 7 -8.44 -15.37 -5.08
N LYS A 8 -8.45 -16.60 -5.59
CA LYS A 8 -7.30 -17.51 -5.48
C LYS A 8 -6.10 -17.00 -6.28
N GLU A 9 -6.32 -16.40 -7.44
CA GLU A 9 -5.28 -15.76 -8.25
C GLU A 9 -4.72 -14.49 -7.57
N GLU A 10 -5.59 -13.64 -7.00
CA GLU A 10 -5.18 -12.45 -6.25
C GLU A 10 -4.38 -12.77 -4.99
N TRP A 11 -4.66 -13.90 -4.34
CA TRP A 11 -3.95 -14.39 -3.15
C TRP A 11 -2.74 -15.27 -3.46
N THR A 12 -2.32 -15.35 -4.73
CA THR A 12 -1.06 -16.02 -5.05
C THR A 12 0.14 -15.24 -4.50
N TRP A 13 1.19 -15.97 -4.09
CA TRP A 13 2.47 -15.38 -3.68
C TRP A 13 3.06 -14.40 -4.71
N LYS A 14 2.77 -14.61 -6.00
CA LYS A 14 3.19 -13.74 -7.09
C LYS A 14 2.47 -12.39 -7.07
N SER A 15 1.16 -12.40 -6.81
CA SER A 15 0.35 -11.19 -6.63
C SER A 15 0.76 -10.42 -5.36
N ILE A 16 0.94 -11.13 -4.25
CA ILE A 16 1.40 -10.54 -2.97
C ILE A 16 2.77 -9.86 -3.14
N LYS A 17 3.73 -10.51 -3.81
CA LYS A 17 5.04 -9.90 -4.10
C LYS A 17 4.95 -8.67 -5.02
N ARG A 18 3.97 -8.63 -5.93
CA ARG A 18 3.76 -7.48 -6.83
C ARG A 18 3.24 -6.27 -6.06
N ASN A 19 2.28 -6.49 -5.16
CA ASN A 19 1.62 -5.46 -4.37
C ASN A 19 2.30 -5.21 -3.02
N TRP A 20 3.42 -5.87 -2.73
CA TRP A 20 4.21 -5.69 -1.50
C TRP A 20 4.48 -4.21 -1.13
N PRO A 21 4.87 -3.32 -2.08
CA PRO A 21 5.05 -1.90 -1.77
C PRO A 21 3.78 -1.23 -1.24
N ASP A 22 2.63 -1.65 -1.76
CA ASP A 22 1.33 -1.07 -1.41
C ASP A 22 0.94 -1.54 0.00
N TYR A 23 1.16 -2.81 0.35
CA TYR A 23 0.95 -3.30 1.72
C TYR A 23 1.85 -2.61 2.74
N VAL A 24 3.13 -2.43 2.41
CA VAL A 24 4.09 -1.75 3.31
C VAL A 24 3.77 -0.26 3.44
N ALA A 25 3.26 0.39 2.39
CA ALA A 25 2.88 1.82 2.42
C ALA A 25 1.66 2.12 3.30
N ILE A 26 0.79 1.13 3.57
CA ILE A 26 -0.40 1.31 4.43
C ILE A 26 0.02 1.65 5.87
N ILE A 27 1.08 1.03 6.38
CA ILE A 27 1.52 1.19 7.78
C ILE A 27 1.91 2.65 8.09
N PRO A 28 2.88 3.28 7.39
CA PRO A 28 3.24 4.66 7.66
C PRO A 28 2.09 5.63 7.35
N ALA A 29 1.28 5.34 6.33
CA ALA A 29 0.10 6.15 6.03
C ALA A 29 -0.91 6.16 7.18
N PHE A 30 -1.13 5.00 7.81
CA PHE A 30 -2.01 4.88 8.97
C PHE A 30 -1.42 5.59 10.20
N CYS A 31 -0.14 5.38 10.50
CA CYS A 31 0.52 6.02 11.64
C CYS A 31 0.50 7.55 11.57
N VAL A 32 0.71 8.14 10.39
CA VAL A 32 0.69 9.60 10.21
C VAL A 32 -0.73 10.17 10.24
N ALA A 33 -1.71 9.40 9.77
CA ALA A 33 -3.11 9.81 9.75
C ALA A 33 -3.84 9.60 11.09
N GLU A 34 -3.35 8.71 11.97
CA GLU A 34 -3.96 8.35 13.25
C GLU A 34 -4.39 9.55 14.11
N PRO A 35 -3.61 10.65 14.25
CA PRO A 35 -4.01 11.82 15.03
C PRO A 35 -5.28 12.52 14.53
N TYR A 36 -5.68 12.25 13.28
CA TYR A 36 -6.82 12.88 12.61
C TYR A 36 -8.07 11.99 12.58
N ARG A 37 -8.04 10.83 13.25
CA ARG A 37 -9.12 9.84 13.26
C ARG A 37 -10.47 10.48 13.58
N GLY A 38 -11.50 10.11 12.81
CA GLY A 38 -12.85 10.65 12.94
C GLY A 38 -13.09 11.98 12.21
N THR A 39 -12.07 12.55 11.57
CA THR A 39 -12.21 13.74 10.71
C THR A 39 -11.98 13.41 9.23
N TRP A 40 -12.56 14.19 8.32
CA TRP A 40 -12.28 14.06 6.88
C TRP A 40 -10.80 14.26 6.52
N LYS A 41 -10.05 14.99 7.38
CA LYS A 41 -8.60 15.19 7.24
C LYS A 41 -7.84 13.88 7.38
N PHE A 42 -8.36 12.89 8.10
CA PHE A 42 -7.80 11.54 8.15
C PHE A 42 -7.62 10.98 6.75
N PHE A 43 -8.68 10.98 5.95
CA PHE A 43 -8.67 10.39 4.62
C PHE A 43 -7.71 11.13 3.69
N LEU A 44 -7.70 12.47 3.76
CA LEU A 44 -6.78 13.30 2.97
C LEU A 44 -5.32 13.02 3.31
N ILE A 45 -4.97 13.03 4.60
CA ILE A 45 -3.60 12.81 5.08
C ILE A 45 -3.17 11.36 4.81
N TRP A 46 -4.08 10.41 4.99
CA TRP A 46 -3.84 9.00 4.67
C TRP A 46 -3.54 8.81 3.18
N CYS A 47 -4.35 9.38 2.27
CA CYS A 47 -4.11 9.30 0.82
C CYS A 47 -2.77 9.93 0.40
N ILE A 48 -2.47 11.13 0.89
CA ILE A 48 -1.20 11.82 0.57
C ILE A 48 -0.02 11.00 1.06
N THR A 49 -0.05 10.56 2.32
CA THR A 49 1.04 9.80 2.93
C THR A 49 1.22 8.45 2.23
N PHE A 50 0.11 7.77 1.89
CA PHE A 50 0.14 6.51 1.15
C PHE A 50 0.83 6.66 -0.22
N ILE A 51 0.46 7.70 -0.99
CA ILE A 51 1.08 7.98 -2.29
C ILE A 51 2.59 8.22 -2.12
N ILE A 52 2.98 9.06 -1.16
CA ILE A 52 4.41 9.37 -0.90
C ILE A 52 5.16 8.10 -0.49
N SER A 53 4.64 7.33 0.47
CA SER A 53 5.26 6.09 0.93
C SER A 53 5.44 5.08 -0.21
N ARG A 54 4.45 4.96 -1.09
CA ARG A 54 4.54 4.11 -2.28
C ARG A 54 5.68 4.53 -3.21
N PHE A 55 5.82 5.83 -3.48
CA PHE A 55 6.90 6.35 -4.32
C PHE A 55 8.28 6.11 -3.69
N VAL A 56 8.44 6.33 -2.39
CA VAL A 56 9.71 6.08 -1.69
C VAL A 56 10.08 4.60 -1.77
N ILE A 57 9.14 3.69 -1.50
CA ILE A 57 9.42 2.24 -1.55
C ILE A 57 9.80 1.80 -2.98
N LEU A 58 9.11 2.31 -4.01
CA LEU A 58 9.46 2.05 -5.39
C LEU A 58 10.85 2.60 -5.75
N ALA A 59 11.21 3.79 -5.26
CA ALA A 59 12.52 4.38 -5.47
C ALA A 59 13.64 3.55 -4.80
N VAL A 60 13.43 3.12 -3.55
CA VAL A 60 14.36 2.24 -2.83
C VAL A 60 14.51 0.90 -3.54
N LYS A 61 13.40 0.30 -3.98
CA LYS A 61 13.44 -0.96 -4.75
C LYS A 61 14.23 -0.82 -6.04
N LYS A 62 14.10 0.33 -6.72
CA LYS A 62 14.87 0.63 -7.94
C LYS A 62 16.36 0.83 -7.66
N LEU A 63 16.73 1.38 -6.49
CA LEU A 63 18.12 1.55 -6.07
C LEU A 63 18.79 0.22 -5.71
N ILE A 64 18.10 -0.69 -5.04
CA ILE A 64 18.65 -1.99 -4.62
C ILE A 64 18.79 -2.96 -5.81
N SER A 65 17.96 -2.83 -6.83
CA SER A 65 17.99 -3.68 -8.03
C SER A 65 19.03 -3.23 -9.08
N LYS A 66 19.87 -2.25 -8.75
CA LYS A 66 20.90 -1.68 -9.62
C LYS A 66 22.28 -2.12 -9.14
#